data_AF-A0A3D2Q3T4-F1
#
_entry.id   AF-A0A3D2Q3T4-F1
#
_cell.length_a   1.000
_cell.length_b   1.000
_cell.length_c   1.000
_cell.angle_alpha   90.00
_cell.angle_beta   90.00
_cell.angle_gamma   90.00
#
_symmetry.space_group_name_H-M   'P 1'
#
loop_
_entity.id
_entity.type
_entity.pdbx_description
1 polymer ?
#
loop_
_entity_poly.entity_id
_entity_poly.type
_entity_poly.pdbx_seq_one_letter_code
_entity_poly.pdbx_strand_id
1 'polypeptide(L)' 'MGPRVQNLFAQEGIVALMGATGNVDDVVRDFLKGSYIEGESLCEHGLFPHQDCEHEHHHEE' A
#
# COMPACT_ATOMS: atom_id res chain seq x y z
N MET A 1 -0.33 -0.42 2.69
CA MET A 1 0.98 -1.09 2.50
C MET A 1 2.05 -0.02 2.39
N GLY A 2 3.14 -0.13 3.14
CA GLY A 2 4.17 0.92 3.18
C GLY A 2 5.07 0.99 1.94
N PRO A 3 5.82 2.10 1.74
CA PRO A 3 6.64 2.35 0.55
C PRO A 3 7.72 1.29 0.29
N ARG A 4 8.30 0.73 1.35
CA ARG A 4 9.34 -0.32 1.24
C ARG A 4 8.86 -1.55 0.47
N VAL A 5 7.64 -2.00 0.74
CA VAL A 5 7.05 -3.19 0.11
C VAL A 5 6.63 -2.88 -1.32
N GLN A 6 6.12 -1.67 -1.57
CA GLN A 6 5.81 -1.20 -2.93
C GLN A 6 7.07 -1.22 -3.81
N ASN A 7 8.19 -0.73 -3.29
CA ASN A 7 9.47 -0.73 -4.01
C ASN A 7 9.99 -2.15 -4.28
N LEU A 8 9.84 -3.07 -3.32
CA LEU A 8 10.22 -4.47 -3.51
C LEU A 8 9.40 -5.13 -4.63
N PHE A 9 8.09 -4.91 -4.64
CA PHE A 9 7.22 -5.44 -5.70
C PHE A 9 7.56 -4.86 -7.08
N ALA A 10 7.81 -3.55 -7.15
CA ALA A 10 8.19 -2.90 -8.40
C ALA A 10 9.51 -3.45 -8.98
N GLN A 11 10.49 -3.74 -8.12
CA GLN A 11 11.77 -4.34 -8.53
C GLN A 11 11.59 -5.73 -9.16
N GLU A 12 10.62 -6.50 -8.67
CA GLU A 12 10.29 -7.84 -9.19
C GLU A 12 9.26 -7.82 -10.33
N GLY A 13 8.88 -6.64 -10.84
CA GLY A 13 7.86 -6.50 -11.89
C GLY A 13 6.44 -6.85 -11.43
N ILE A 14 6.19 -6.82 -10.12
CA ILE A 14 4.89 -7.08 -9.52
C ILE A 14 4.13 -5.76 -9.34
N VAL A 15 2.92 -5.69 -9.90
CA VAL A 15 2.02 -4.55 -9.73
C VAL A 15 1.16 -4.76 -8.48
N ALA A 16 1.28 -3.86 -7.51
CA ALA A 16 0.52 -3.92 -6.28
C ALA A 16 -0.72 -3.01 -6.35
N LEU A 17 -1.90 -3.60 -6.15
CA LEU A 17 -3.16 -2.88 -6.08
C LEU A 17 -3.43 -2.45 -4.63
N MET A 18 -3.80 -1.18 -4.43
CA MET A 18 -4.02 -0.59 -3.12
C MET A 18 -5.49 -0.24 -2.90
N GLY A 19 -5.85 -0.06 -1.62
CA GLY A 19 -7.18 0.40 -1.21
C GLY A 19 -8.27 -0.68 -1.16
N ALA A 20 -7.93 -1.96 -1.33
CA ALA A 20 -8.88 -3.05 -1.20
C ALA A 20 -9.40 -3.14 0.24
N THR A 21 -10.73 -3.09 0.40
CA THR A 21 -11.40 -3.20 1.70
C THR A 21 -12.65 -4.08 1.57
N GLY A 22 -13.09 -4.67 2.68
CA GLY A 22 -14.28 -5.53 2.71
C GLY A 22 -13.95 -7.03 2.58
N ASN A 23 -14.93 -7.81 2.13
CA ASN A 23 -14.79 -9.26 2.00
C ASN A 23 -13.85 -9.63 0.84
N VAL A 24 -12.98 -10.61 1.07
CA VAL A 24 -11.97 -11.04 0.09
C VAL A 24 -12.60 -11.57 -1.21
N ASP A 25 -13.68 -12.35 -1.12
CA ASP A 25 -14.36 -12.92 -2.28
C ASP A 25 -15.00 -11.83 -3.15
N ASP A 26 -15.52 -10.77 -2.52
CA ASP A 26 -16.09 -9.62 -3.22
C ASP A 26 -15.01 -8.81 -3.94
N VAL A 27 -13.90 -8.51 -3.26
CA VAL A 27 -12.76 -7.80 -3.84
C VAL A 27 -12.19 -8.54 -5.05
N VAL A 28 -11.99 -9.85 -4.94
CA VAL A 28 -11.47 -10.67 -6.05
C VAL A 28 -12.46 -10.68 -7.21
N ARG A 29 -13.76 -10.80 -6.94
CA ARG A 29 -14.81 -10.78 -7.96
C ARG A 29 -14.89 -9.44 -8.69
N ASP A 30 -14.77 -8.33 -7.98
CA ASP A 30 -14.81 -6.99 -8.58
C ASP A 30 -13.55 -6.69 -9.40
N PHE A 31 -12.40 -7.20 -8.94
CA PHE A 31 -11.16 -7.14 -9.72
C PHE A 31 -11.29 -7.89 -11.05
N LEU A 32 -11.79 -9.13 -11.02
CA LEU A 32 -11.99 -9.95 -12.23
C LEU A 32 -13.00 -9.34 -13.21
N LYS A 33 -13.97 -8.57 -12.72
CA LYS A 33 -14.95 -7.83 -13.53
C LYS A 33 -14.41 -6.52 -14.12
N GLY A 34 -13.22 -6.08 -13.70
CA GLY A 34 -12.68 -4.76 -14.04
C GLY A 34 -13.41 -3.60 -13.38
N SER A 35 -14.21 -3.86 -12.33
CA SER A 35 -14.93 -2.83 -11.57
C SER A 35 -14.21 -2.42 -10.28
N TYR A 36 -13.08 -3.06 -9.96
CA TYR A 36 -12.23 -2.67 -8.84
C TYR A 36 -11.58 -1.31 -9.12
N ILE A 37 -11.84 -0.35 -8.25
CA ILE A 37 -11.21 0.98 -8.27
C ILE A 37 -10.10 0.95 -7.22
N GLU A 38 -8.88 1.26 -7.64
CA GLU A 38 -7.76 1.47 -6.71
C GLU A 38 -8.12 2.58 -5.72
N GLY A 39 -8.00 2.27 -4.43
CA GLY A 39 -8.25 3.23 -3.36
C GLY A 39 -6.95 3.86 -2.87
N GLU A 40 -7.08 4.97 -2.15
CA GLU A 40 -5.95 5.61 -1.49
C GLU A 40 -5.25 4.66 -0.50
N SER A 41 -3.97 4.93 -0.24
CA SER A 41 -3.25 4.24 0.82
C SER A 41 -3.95 4.49 2.16
N LEU A 42 -4.50 3.43 2.76
CA LEU A 42 -5.14 3.47 4.08
C LEU A 42 -4.15 3.69 5.24
N CYS A 43 -2.90 4.05 4.93
CA CYS A 43 -1.89 4.34 5.94
C CYS A 43 -2.11 5.76 6.49
N GLU A 44 -2.57 5.86 7.72
CA GLU A 44 -2.91 7.12 8.41
C GLU A 44 -1.69 7.85 9.00
N HIS A 45 -0.52 7.81 8.34
CA HIS A 45 0.73 8.39 8.86
C HIS A 45 0.91 9.89 8.54
N GLY A 46 -0.17 10.67 8.45
CA GLY A 46 -0.14 12.08 8.06
C GLY A 46 -0.80 13.08 9.00
N LEU A 47 -1.49 12.62 10.05
CA LEU A 47 -2.32 13.48 10.92
C LEU A 47 -1.67 13.85 12.26
N PHE A 48 -0.55 13.24 12.62
CA PHE A 48 0.18 13.56 13.84
C PHE A 48 1.65 13.83 13.54
N PRO A 49 2.25 14.92 14.05
CA PRO A 49 3.70 15.06 14.05
C PRO A 49 4.25 13.97 14.97
N HIS A 50 4.74 12.88 14.39
CA HIS A 50 5.43 11.83 15.14
C HIS A 50 6.78 12.38 15.64
N GLN A 51 6.76 13.07 16.77
CA GLN A 51 7.87 13.03 17.72
C GLN A 51 7.92 11.60 18.26
N ASP A 52 9.07 10.94 18.14
CA ASP A 52 9.38 9.61 18.71
C ASP A 52 8.86 8.37 17.98
N CYS A 53 8.87 8.38 16.64
CA CYS A 53 9.12 7.13 15.91
C CYS A 53 10.59 7.12 15.48
N GLU A 54 11.41 6.34 16.18
CA GLU A 54 12.78 5.98 15.80
C GLU A 54 12.72 5.21 14.46
N HIS A 55 12.54 5.93 13.36
CA HIS A 55 12.80 5.42 12.03
C HIS A 55 14.27 5.66 11.75
N GLU A 56 15.08 4.60 11.87
CA GLU A 56 16.39 4.54 11.24
C GLU A 56 16.20 4.83 9.74
N HIS A 57 16.46 6.08 9.36
CA HIS A 57 16.66 6.50 8.00
C HIS A 57 18.02 5.99 7.53
N HIS A 58 18.10 4.71 7.14
CA HIS A 58 19.18 4.25 6.28
C HIS A 58 18.96 4.82 4.87
N HIS A 59 19.47 6.03 4.70
CA HIS A 59 19.82 6.64 3.43
C HIS A 59 21.20 6.07 3.06
N GLU A 60 21.28 5.22 2.05
CA GLU A 60 22.55 4.85 1.42
C GLU A 60 22.43 5.15 -0.08
N GLU A 61 23.53 5.71 -0.59
CA GLU A 61 23.69 6.58 -1.77
C GLU A 61 23.37 5.95 -3.14
#